data_AF-X5PPN4-F1
#
_entry.id   AF-X5PPN4-F1
#
_cell.length_a   1.000
_cell.length_b   1.000
_cell.length_c   1.000
_cell.angle_alpha   90.00
_cell.angle_beta   90.00
_cell.angle_gamma   90.00
#
_symmetry.space_group_name_H-M   'P 1'
#
loop_
_entity.id
_entity.type
_entity.pdbx_description
1 polymer ?
#
loop_
_entity_poly.entity_id
_entity_poly.type
_entity_poly.pdbx_seq_one_letter_code
_entity_poly.pdbx_strand_id
1 'polypeptide(L)' 'MEFLDMELARARQRLNGAQLSLKRANEMLDEDCGVGINIALCSRIRAAQRRVVEARSRLTKIDPTSADGVRTR' A
#
# COMPACT_ATOMS: atom_id res chain seq x y z
N MET A 1 -11.82 -4.77 -24.17
CA MET A 1 -12.38 -4.71 -22.81
C MET A 1 -11.51 -5.52 -21.85
N GLU A 2 -11.20 -6.78 -22.16
CA GLU A 2 -10.39 -7.68 -21.31
C GLU A 2 -8.99 -7.15 -20.91
N PHE A 3 -8.31 -6.39 -21.78
CA PHE A 3 -6.99 -5.82 -21.46
C PHE A 3 -7.05 -4.81 -20.30
N LEU A 4 -8.05 -3.91 -20.31
CA LEU A 4 -8.24 -2.92 -19.25
C LEU A 4 -8.63 -3.59 -17.93
N ASP A 5 -9.48 -4.62 -17.98
CA ASP A 5 -9.87 -5.40 -16.79
C ASP A 5 -8.66 -6.12 -16.17
N MET A 6 -7.77 -6.66 -17.00
CA MET A 6 -6.53 -7.30 -16.55
C MET A 6 -5.54 -6.29 -15.94
N GLU A 7 -5.37 -5.12 -16.54
CA GLU A 7 -4.54 -4.05 -16.00
C GLU A 7 -5.08 -3.54 -14.66
N LEU A 8 -6.39 -3.37 -14.54
CA LEU A 8 -7.07 -2.98 -13.31
C LEU A 8 -6.89 -4.04 -12.21
N ALA A 9 -7.11 -5.32 -12.53
CA ALA A 9 -6.91 -6.42 -11.59
C ALA A 9 -5.46 -6.46 -11.08
N ARG A 10 -4.49 -6.27 -11.98
CA ARG A 10 -3.06 -6.22 -11.63
C ARG A 10 -2.73 -5.01 -10.75
N ALA A 11 -3.32 -3.85 -11.02
CA ALA A 11 -3.13 -2.65 -10.21
C ALA A 11 -3.69 -2.83 -8.79
N ARG A 12 -4.90 -3.40 -8.66
CA ARG A 12 -5.52 -3.74 -7.38
C ARG A 12 -4.68 -4.76 -6.59
N GLN A 13 -4.21 -5.82 -7.25
CA GLN A 13 -3.35 -6.82 -6.61
C GLN A 13 -2.06 -6.19 -6.04
N ARG A 14 -1.42 -5.29 -6.80
CA ARG A 14 -0.23 -4.55 -6.34
C ARG A 14 -0.52 -3.65 -5.15
N LEU A 15 -1.65 -2.94 -5.17
CA LEU A 15 -2.08 -2.11 -4.04
C LEU A 15 -2.30 -2.96 -2.78
N ASN A 16 -3.02 -4.07 -2.90
CA ASN A 16 -3.27 -4.99 -1.79
C ASN A 16 -1.97 -5.56 -1.24
N GLY A 17 -1.02 -5.96 -2.10
CA GLY A 17 0.30 -6.42 -1.68
C GLY A 17 1.10 -5.34 -0.93
N ALA A 18 1.07 -4.11 -1.41
CA ALA A 18 1.73 -2.99 -0.73
C ALA A 18 1.10 -2.69 0.64
N GLN A 19 -0.23 -2.73 0.74
CA GLN A 19 -0.95 -2.54 2.00
C GLN A 19 -0.66 -3.67 3.00
N LEU A 20 -0.62 -4.92 2.55
CA LEU A 20 -0.26 -6.05 3.40
C LEU A 20 1.18 -5.93 3.91
N SER A 21 2.12 -5.51 3.06
CA SER A 21 3.50 -5.27 3.48
C SER A 21 3.60 -4.15 4.51
N LEU A 22 2.78 -3.10 4.40
CA LEU A 22 2.72 -2.02 5.38
C LEU A 22 2.12 -2.53 6.69
N LYS A 23 1.02 -3.30 6.63
CA LYS A 23 0.38 -3.90 7.81
C LYS A 23 1.39 -4.75 8.60
N ARG A 24 2.09 -5.66 7.93
CA ARG A 24 3.12 -6.50 8.55
C ARG A 24 4.26 -5.69 9.16
N ALA A 25 4.70 -4.61 8.47
CA ALA A 25 5.74 -3.76 9.02
C ALA A 25 5.28 -2.99 10.27
N ASN A 26 3.99 -2.63 10.36
CA ASN A 26 3.42 -2.05 11.57
C ASN A 26 3.24 -3.07 12.68
N GLU A 27 2.79 -4.29 12.39
CA GLU A 27 2.64 -5.38 13.39
C GLU A 27 3.97 -5.70 14.08
N MET A 28 5.10 -5.60 13.36
CA MET A 28 6.43 -5.76 13.95
C MET A 28 6.82 -4.66 14.97
N LEU A 29 6.12 -3.52 15.01
CA LEU A 29 6.34 -2.49 16.05
C LEU A 29 5.68 -2.87 17.37
N ASP A 30 4.65 -3.73 17.30
CA ASP A 30 3.96 -4.25 18.47
C ASP A 30 4.79 -5.37 19.14
N GLU A 31 5.82 -5.87 18.46
CA GLU A 31 6.82 -6.79 19.00
C GLU A 31 7.92 -6.00 19.74
N ASP A 32 8.17 -6.32 21.01
CA ASP A 32 9.14 -5.60 21.85
C ASP A 32 10.60 -5.97 21.49
N CYS A 33 11.09 -5.38 20.40
CA CYS A 33 12.35 -5.76 19.74
C CYS A 33 13.54 -4.84 20.10
N GLY A 34 13.35 -3.88 21.01
CA GLY A 34 14.38 -2.90 21.38
C GLY A 34 14.62 -1.79 20.33
N VAL A 35 15.32 -0.74 20.77
CA VAL A 35 15.39 0.57 20.06
C VAL A 35 16.05 0.49 18.68
N GLY A 36 17.11 -0.31 18.53
CA GLY A 36 17.80 -0.46 17.25
C GLY A 36 16.94 -1.10 16.16
N ILE A 37 16.15 -2.12 16.54
CA ILE A 37 15.20 -2.78 15.63
C ILE A 37 14.06 -1.82 15.30
N ASN A 38 13.58 -1.03 16.26
CA ASN A 38 12.54 -0.01 16.03
C ASN A 38 12.96 1.07 15.02
N ILE A 39 14.22 1.52 15.02
CA ILE A 39 14.72 2.51 14.04
C ILE A 39 14.75 1.92 12.62
N ALA A 40 15.29 0.71 12.46
CA ALA A 40 15.31 0.01 11.18
C ALA A 40 13.89 -0.25 10.67
N LEU A 41 12.97 -0.59 11.58
CA LEU A 41 11.57 -0.83 11.28
C LEU A 41 10.85 0.45 10.85
N CYS A 42 11.11 1.59 11.50
CA CYS A 42 10.58 2.89 11.06
C CYS A 42 10.98 3.21 9.61
N SER A 43 12.22 2.92 9.21
CA SER A 43 12.66 3.08 7.82
C SER A 43 11.94 2.14 6.85
N ARG A 44 11.69 0.89 7.27
CA ARG A 44 10.91 -0.09 6.51
C ARG A 44 9.45 0.34 6.35
N ILE A 45 8.81 0.84 7.40
CA ILE A 45 7.43 1.36 7.38
C ILE A 45 7.33 2.54 6.41
N ARG A 46 8.24 3.51 6.49
CA ARG A 46 8.26 4.64 5.55
C ARG A 46 8.39 4.19 4.10
N ALA A 47 9.22 3.18 3.83
CA ALA A 47 9.34 2.61 2.49
C ALA A 47 8.06 1.91 2.04
N ALA A 48 7.40 1.16 2.92
CA ALA A 48 6.11 0.51 2.63
C ALA A 48 4.99 1.53 2.39
N GLN A 49 4.92 2.61 3.18
CA GLN A 49 3.98 3.71 2.98
C GLN A 49 4.17 4.35 1.59
N ARG A 50 5.40 4.65 1.19
CA ARG A 50 5.69 5.19 -0.16
C ARG A 50 5.19 4.26 -1.27
N ARG A 51 5.39 2.95 -1.13
CA ARG A 51 4.90 1.95 -2.10
C ARG A 51 3.38 1.91 -2.19
N VAL A 52 2.67 2.06 -1.07
CA VAL A 52 1.19 2.15 -1.06
C VAL A 52 0.72 3.41 -1.80
N VAL A 53 1.35 4.56 -1.53
CA VAL A 53 1.01 5.83 -2.21
C VAL A 53 1.24 5.72 -3.72
N GLU A 54 2.38 5.17 -4.13
CA GLU A 54 2.69 4.97 -5.55
C GLU A 54 1.71 4.00 -6.23
N ALA A 55 1.41 2.87 -5.58
CA ALA A 55 0.45 1.89 -6.09
C ALA A 55 -0.96 2.49 -6.21
N ARG A 56 -1.39 3.29 -5.24
CA ARG A 56 -2.66 4.01 -5.27
C ARG A 56 -2.69 5.03 -6.40
N SER A 57 -1.64 5.82 -6.55
CA SER A 57 -1.52 6.78 -7.66
C SER A 57 -1.62 6.09 -9.03
N ARG A 58 -0.98 4.93 -9.19
CA ARG A 58 -1.08 4.12 -10.42
C ARG A 58 -2.48 3.57 -10.62
N LEU A 59 -3.15 3.08 -9.58
CA LEU A 59 -4.53 2.60 -9.67
C LEU A 59 -5.46 3.73 -10.10
N THR A 60 -5.35 4.91 -9.51
CA THR A 60 -6.16 6.09 -9.87
C THR A 60 -5.98 6.52 -11.33
N LYS A 61 -4.79 6.31 -11.93
CA LYS A 61 -4.57 6.59 -13.36
C LYS A 61 -5.29 5.60 -14.28
N ILE A 62 -5.49 4.36 -13.84
CA ILE A 62 -6.15 3.30 -14.60
C ILE A 62 -7.66 3.34 -14.37
N ASP A 63 -8.07 3.56 -13.13
CA ASP A 63 -9.46 3.68 -12.69
C ASP A 63 -9.61 4.95 -11.84
N PRO A 64 -10.00 6.09 -12.46
CA PRO A 64 -10.19 7.34 -11.75
C PRO A 64 -11.38 7.30 -10.79
N THR A 65 -12.37 6.42 -10.99
CA THR A 65 -13.49 6.24 -10.05
C THR A 65 -13.04 5.60 -8.73
N SER A 66 -11.91 4.89 -8.72
CA SER A 66 -11.28 4.39 -7.49
C SER A 66 -10.71 5.50 -6.58
N ALA A 67 -10.63 6.75 -7.01
CA ALA A 67 -10.20 7.87 -6.18
C ALA A 67 -11.33 8.48 -5.33
N ASP A 68 -12.60 8.24 -5.72
CA ASP A 68 -13.76 8.95 -5.16
C ASP A 68 -14.35 8.28 -3.91
N GLY A 69 -13.94 7.05 -3.59
CA GLY A 69 -14.39 6.32 -2.40
C GLY A 69 -13.90 6.86 -1.05
N VAL A 70 -13.17 7.98 -1.03
CA VAL A 70 -12.70 8.67 0.20
C VAL A 70 -13.44 10.01 0.41
N ARG A 71 -14.58 10.21 -0.25
CA ARG A 71 -15.43 11.39 -0.01
C ARG A 71 -16.93 11.10 0.03
N THR A 72 -17.33 10.07 0.78
CA THR A 72 -18.71 9.96 1.26
C THR A 72 -18.72 9.64 2.74
N ARG A 73 -19.04 10.70 3.50
CA ARG A 73 -19.70 10.79 4.82
C ARG A 73 -19.45 9.71 5.87
#